data_AF-A0A7S0L8H6-F1
#
_entry.id   AF-A0A7S0L8H6-F1
#
_cell.length_a   1.000
_cell.length_b   1.000
_cell.length_c   1.000
_cell.angle_alpha   90.00
_cell.angle_beta   90.00
_cell.angle_gamma   90.00
#
_symmetry.space_group_name_H-M   'P 1'
#
loop_
_entity.id
_entity.type
_entity.pdbx_description
1 polymer ?
#
loop_
_entity_poly.entity_id
_entity_poly.type
_entity_poly.pdbx_seq_one_letter_code
_entity_poly.pdbx_strand_id
1 'polypeptide(L)'
;ARKHGMEALFHEKPFAGLNGSGKHNNWSIGTDKIGTVYEPGDNAATNDVFMLFLAAILRGVDVHQDLMRIAIASASNDHRLGANEAPPAILSVFLGDDIEHAVQKFLAKDNSPSEFDTGRDLGFACLPVFKADSTDRNRTSPFAFTGNKFEFRAVGSSQMVHRSNVILNSICAD
;
A
#
# COMPACT_ATOMS: atom_id res chain seq x y z
N ALA A 1 -23.64 -10.01 -15.49
CA ALA A 1 -24.85 -9.68 -14.71
C ALA A 1 -26.12 -9.80 -15.57
N ARG A 2 -26.38 -8.89 -16.51
CA ARG A 2 -27.65 -8.86 -17.28
C ARG A 2 -27.99 -10.14 -18.04
N LYS A 3 -26.99 -10.80 -18.66
CA LYS A 3 -27.17 -12.12 -19.32
C LYS A 3 -27.71 -13.21 -18.39
N HIS A 4 -27.61 -13.03 -17.08
CA HIS A 4 -28.07 -13.96 -16.05
C HIS A 4 -29.21 -13.38 -15.18
N GLY A 5 -29.91 -12.32 -15.64
CA GLY A 5 -31.02 -11.72 -14.89
C GLY A 5 -30.63 -10.95 -13.63
N MET A 6 -29.37 -10.51 -13.51
CA MET A 6 -28.84 -9.75 -12.36
C MET A 6 -28.33 -8.37 -12.78
N GLU A 7 -28.20 -7.44 -11.82
CA GLU A 7 -27.51 -6.15 -12.01
C GLU A 7 -26.21 -6.09 -11.19
N ALA A 8 -25.16 -5.49 -11.76
CA ALA A 8 -23.89 -5.29 -11.06
C ALA A 8 -23.83 -3.87 -10.49
N LEU A 9 -23.64 -3.76 -9.18
CA LEU A 9 -23.54 -2.47 -8.49
C LEU A 9 -22.07 -2.13 -8.28
N PHE A 10 -21.60 -1.07 -8.94
CA PHE A 10 -20.24 -0.54 -8.75
C PHE A 10 -20.18 0.58 -7.72
N HIS A 11 -21.31 0.95 -7.13
CA HIS A 11 -21.37 1.96 -6.07
C HIS A 11 -20.56 1.50 -4.84
N GLU A 12 -19.78 2.40 -4.26
CA GLU A 12 -18.84 2.11 -3.17
C GLU A 12 -19.54 1.65 -1.88
N LYS A 13 -20.79 2.08 -1.66
CA LYS A 13 -21.60 1.69 -0.51
C LYS A 13 -23.06 1.44 -0.92
N PRO A 14 -23.38 0.30 -1.55
CA PRO A 14 -24.70 0.07 -2.12
C PRO A 14 -25.77 -0.21 -1.05
N PHE A 15 -25.37 -0.70 0.13
CA PHE A 15 -26.26 -1.03 1.24
C PHE A 15 -25.69 -0.51 2.56
N ALA A 16 -26.58 -0.04 3.45
CA ALA A 16 -26.22 0.32 4.81
C ALA A 16 -25.91 -0.94 5.65
N GLY A 17 -24.98 -0.84 6.60
CA GLY A 17 -24.62 -1.94 7.51
C GLY A 17 -23.77 -3.08 6.91
N LEU A 18 -23.51 -3.08 5.60
CA LEU A 18 -22.65 -4.07 4.92
C LEU A 18 -21.31 -3.47 4.49
N ASN A 19 -20.33 -4.31 4.17
CA ASN A 19 -19.02 -3.84 3.69
C ASN A 19 -19.13 -3.03 2.40
N GLY A 20 -18.20 -2.10 2.20
CA GLY A 20 -18.14 -1.29 0.98
C GLY A 20 -17.40 -1.98 -0.15
N SER A 21 -17.56 -1.45 -1.36
CA SER A 21 -16.80 -1.86 -2.55
C SER A 21 -15.67 -0.86 -2.82
N GLY A 22 -14.43 -1.34 -2.80
CA GLY A 22 -13.24 -0.59 -3.16
C GLY A 22 -12.57 -1.17 -4.40
N LYS A 23 -11.62 -0.43 -4.96
CA LYS A 23 -10.76 -0.92 -6.04
C LYS A 23 -9.33 -0.51 -5.75
N HIS A 24 -8.53 -1.41 -5.21
CA HIS A 24 -7.16 -1.08 -4.83
C HIS A 24 -6.30 -0.84 -6.08
N ASN A 25 -5.43 0.16 -6.01
CA ASN A 25 -4.46 0.45 -7.05
C ASN A 25 -3.06 0.06 -6.57
N ASN A 26 -2.56 -1.07 -7.07
CA ASN A 26 -1.19 -1.49 -6.85
C ASN A 26 -0.27 -0.71 -7.80
N TRP A 27 0.65 0.06 -7.25
CA TRP A 27 1.50 0.99 -7.96
C TRP A 27 2.97 0.76 -7.61
N SER A 28 3.79 0.65 -8.66
CA SER A 28 5.24 0.62 -8.57
C SER A 28 5.83 1.32 -9.79
N ILE A 29 7.10 1.70 -9.69
CA ILE A 29 7.87 2.27 -10.80
C ILE A 29 9.16 1.48 -10.95
N GLY A 30 9.70 1.49 -12.15
CA GLY A 30 10.83 0.66 -12.49
C GLY A 30 11.38 0.95 -13.86
N THR A 31 12.46 0.25 -14.20
CA THR A 31 13.02 0.25 -15.56
C THR A 31 13.19 -1.18 -16.06
N ASP A 32 13.43 -1.31 -17.35
CA ASP A 32 13.76 -2.58 -18.02
C ASP A 32 15.00 -3.26 -17.43
N LYS A 33 15.95 -2.49 -16.88
CA LYS A 33 17.22 -3.00 -16.36
C LYS A 33 17.15 -3.53 -14.92
N ILE A 34 16.44 -2.83 -14.04
CA ILE A 34 16.42 -3.14 -12.60
C ILE A 34 15.07 -3.67 -12.11
N GLY A 35 14.05 -3.68 -12.96
CA GLY A 35 12.68 -3.98 -12.51
C GLY A 35 12.17 -2.85 -11.61
N THR A 36 11.43 -3.20 -10.55
CA THR A 36 10.87 -2.22 -9.61
C THR A 36 11.95 -1.59 -8.73
N VAL A 37 11.91 -0.27 -8.54
CA VAL A 37 12.79 0.44 -7.59
C VAL A 37 12.41 0.18 -6.13
N TYR A 38 11.24 -0.42 -5.92
CA TYR A 38 10.69 -0.70 -4.61
C TYR A 38 11.00 -2.12 -4.12
N GLU A 39 11.94 -2.83 -4.77
CA GLU A 39 12.40 -4.13 -4.29
C GLU A 39 13.39 -3.92 -3.12
N PRO A 40 13.05 -4.33 -1.89
CA PRO A 40 13.94 -4.15 -0.74
C PRO A 40 15.23 -4.97 -0.85
N GLY A 41 15.16 -6.16 -1.46
CA GLY A 41 16.26 -7.13 -1.50
C GLY A 41 16.51 -7.80 -0.15
N ASP A 42 17.65 -8.50 -0.04
CA ASP A 42 17.99 -9.28 1.17
C ASP A 42 18.30 -8.40 2.40
N ASN A 43 18.80 -7.18 2.17
CA ASN A 43 19.03 -6.19 3.22
C ASN A 43 18.60 -4.80 2.73
N ALA A 44 17.37 -4.42 3.10
CA ALA A 44 16.79 -3.13 2.72
C ALA A 44 17.59 -1.95 3.26
N ALA A 45 18.20 -2.08 4.46
CA ALA A 45 18.98 -1.01 5.10
C ALA A 45 20.21 -0.58 4.28
N THR A 46 20.74 -1.46 3.43
CA THR A 46 21.92 -1.20 2.59
C THR A 46 21.58 -0.96 1.12
N ASN A 47 20.30 -1.03 0.75
CA ASN A 47 19.85 -0.84 -0.63
C ASN A 47 19.56 0.63 -0.89
N ASP A 48 20.59 1.37 -1.33
CA ASP A 48 20.51 2.82 -1.55
C ASP A 48 19.43 3.22 -2.56
N VAL A 49 19.22 2.42 -3.60
CA VAL A 49 18.18 2.68 -4.62
C VAL A 49 16.81 2.59 -3.96
N PHE A 50 16.54 1.51 -3.24
CA PHE A 50 15.29 1.33 -2.52
C PHE A 50 15.06 2.47 -1.51
N MET A 51 16.06 2.79 -0.69
CA MET A 51 15.95 3.84 0.34
C MET A 51 15.71 5.22 -0.26
N LEU A 52 16.38 5.54 -1.37
CA LEU A 52 16.17 6.80 -2.08
C LEU A 52 14.73 6.93 -2.58
N PHE A 53 14.23 5.93 -3.30
CA PHE A 53 12.88 5.97 -3.85
C PHE A 53 11.80 5.86 -2.78
N LEU A 54 12.05 5.10 -1.71
CA LEU A 54 11.18 5.04 -0.53
C LEU A 54 11.08 6.42 0.14
N ALA A 55 12.21 7.07 0.39
CA ALA A 55 12.21 8.42 0.97
C ALA A 55 11.52 9.44 0.05
N ALA A 56 11.76 9.37 -1.25
CA ALA A 56 11.14 10.26 -2.24
C ALA A 56 9.61 10.12 -2.25
N ILE A 57 9.08 8.89 -2.32
CA ILE A 57 7.62 8.70 -2.32
C ILE A 57 6.99 9.08 -0.97
N LEU A 58 7.64 8.79 0.15
CA LEU A 58 7.15 9.21 1.48
C LEU A 58 7.05 10.74 1.56
N ARG A 59 8.07 11.44 1.07
CA ARG A 59 8.06 12.90 0.98
C ARG A 59 6.98 13.41 0.03
N GLY A 60 6.83 12.80 -1.13
CA GLY A 60 5.80 13.16 -2.11
C GLY A 60 4.40 13.03 -1.53
N VAL A 61 4.11 11.94 -0.80
CA VAL A 61 2.82 11.76 -0.11
C VAL A 61 2.63 12.78 1.01
N ASP A 62 3.65 13.06 1.82
CA ASP A 62 3.59 14.05 2.91
C ASP A 62 3.21 15.45 2.39
N VAL A 63 3.84 15.87 1.27
CA VAL A 63 3.63 17.18 0.65
C VAL A 63 2.29 17.27 -0.09
N HIS A 64 1.91 16.22 -0.82
CA HIS A 64 0.80 16.24 -1.79
C HIS A 64 -0.39 15.36 -1.39
N GLN A 65 -0.55 15.08 -0.09
CA GLN A 65 -1.66 14.27 0.42
C GLN A 65 -3.04 14.83 0.00
N ASP A 66 -3.20 16.15 -0.03
CA ASP A 66 -4.44 16.79 -0.49
C ASP A 66 -4.81 16.39 -1.92
N LEU A 67 -3.85 16.36 -2.86
CA LEU A 67 -4.04 15.89 -4.23
C LEU A 67 -4.47 14.43 -4.26
N MET A 68 -3.80 13.56 -3.49
CA MET A 68 -4.19 12.15 -3.37
C MET A 68 -5.63 12.01 -2.82
N ARG A 69 -6.05 12.87 -1.89
CA ARG A 69 -7.40 12.85 -1.32
C ARG A 69 -8.44 13.30 -2.35
N ILE A 70 -8.10 14.30 -3.16
CA ILE A 70 -8.92 14.77 -4.30
C ILE A 70 -9.08 13.67 -5.35
N ALA A 71 -8.03 12.88 -5.61
CA ALA A 71 -8.06 11.77 -6.57
C ALA A 71 -9.20 10.78 -6.29
N ILE A 72 -9.45 10.52 -5.00
CA ILE A 72 -10.39 9.53 -4.52
C ILE A 72 -11.70 10.12 -3.99
N ALA A 73 -11.89 11.44 -4.06
CA ALA A 73 -13.12 12.09 -3.63
C ALA A 73 -14.32 11.76 -4.52
N SER A 74 -15.38 11.26 -3.91
CA SER A 74 -16.75 11.21 -4.43
C SER A 74 -17.72 11.01 -3.26
N ALA A 75 -18.98 11.45 -3.39
CA ALA A 75 -19.96 11.29 -2.32
C ALA A 75 -20.10 9.82 -1.87
N SER A 76 -20.17 8.90 -2.83
CA SER A 76 -20.26 7.46 -2.57
C SER A 76 -19.03 6.88 -1.89
N ASN A 77 -17.83 7.30 -2.31
CA ASN A 77 -16.58 6.81 -1.72
C ASN A 77 -16.35 7.41 -0.33
N ASP A 78 -16.72 8.67 -0.11
CA ASP A 78 -16.65 9.30 1.20
C ASP A 78 -17.57 8.62 2.22
N HIS A 79 -18.73 8.12 1.80
CA HIS A 79 -19.59 7.25 2.62
C HIS A 79 -18.97 5.87 2.91
N ARG A 80 -18.03 5.41 2.09
CA ARG A 80 -17.33 4.13 2.28
C ARG A 80 -16.13 4.28 3.22
N LEU A 81 -15.33 5.34 3.07
CA LEU A 81 -14.08 5.53 3.81
C LEU A 81 -14.33 5.65 5.31
N GLY A 82 -13.45 5.05 6.11
CA GLY A 82 -13.57 5.00 7.57
C GLY A 82 -14.69 4.10 8.11
N ALA A 83 -15.38 3.35 7.23
CA ALA A 83 -16.34 2.33 7.62
C ALA A 83 -15.73 0.92 7.53
N ASN A 84 -16.59 -0.12 7.58
CA ASN A 84 -16.21 -1.53 7.60
C ASN A 84 -15.14 -1.89 6.56
N GLU A 85 -13.93 -2.21 7.03
CA GLU A 85 -12.75 -2.64 6.24
C GLU A 85 -12.27 -1.63 5.18
N ALA A 86 -12.76 -0.40 5.23
CA ALA A 86 -12.30 0.68 4.37
C ALA A 86 -11.33 1.58 5.14
N PRO A 87 -10.24 2.03 4.51
CA PRO A 87 -9.29 2.91 5.17
C PRO A 87 -9.95 4.27 5.51
N PRO A 88 -9.45 5.00 6.52
CA PRO A 88 -9.97 6.32 6.88
C PRO A 88 -9.73 7.31 5.74
N ALA A 89 -10.44 8.44 5.78
CA ALA A 89 -10.26 9.52 4.81
C ALA A 89 -8.97 10.32 5.02
N ILE A 90 -8.26 10.09 6.13
CA ILE A 90 -6.96 10.68 6.45
C ILE A 90 -5.89 9.86 5.74
N LEU A 91 -5.11 10.50 4.87
CA LEU A 91 -4.03 9.82 4.16
C LEU A 91 -2.83 9.58 5.07
N SER A 92 -2.36 8.33 5.04
CA SER A 92 -1.18 7.88 5.75
C SER A 92 -0.48 6.82 4.91
N VAL A 93 0.82 6.66 5.15
CA VAL A 93 1.61 5.57 4.58
C VAL A 93 1.87 4.52 5.66
N PHE A 94 1.68 3.26 5.31
CA PHE A 94 2.10 2.13 6.14
C PHE A 94 3.26 1.42 5.47
N LEU A 95 4.37 1.26 6.19
CA LEU A 95 5.57 0.58 5.69
C LEU A 95 5.66 -0.87 6.18
N GLY A 96 5.16 -1.14 7.37
CA GLY A 96 5.33 -2.41 8.07
C GLY A 96 6.62 -2.44 8.88
N ASP A 97 6.59 -3.20 9.98
CA ASP A 97 7.63 -3.19 11.01
C ASP A 97 9.03 -3.46 10.44
N ASP A 98 9.14 -4.39 9.48
CA ASP A 98 10.42 -4.76 8.86
C ASP A 98 11.06 -3.57 8.10
N ILE A 99 10.26 -2.86 7.31
CA ILE A 99 10.74 -1.72 6.52
C ILE A 99 10.96 -0.50 7.41
N GLU A 100 10.10 -0.28 8.41
CA GLU A 100 10.33 0.77 9.41
C GLU A 100 11.66 0.55 10.15
N HIS A 101 11.94 -0.69 10.55
CA HIS A 101 13.21 -1.04 11.18
C HIS A 101 14.41 -0.84 10.24
N ALA A 102 14.28 -1.23 8.97
CA ALA A 102 15.31 -0.99 7.96
C ALA A 102 15.59 0.51 7.77
N VAL A 103 14.56 1.36 7.77
CA VAL A 103 14.70 2.82 7.71
C VAL A 103 15.45 3.35 8.94
N GLN A 104 15.12 2.88 10.15
CA GLN A 104 15.83 3.29 11.36
C GLN A 104 17.32 2.89 11.33
N LYS A 105 17.64 1.68 10.86
CA LYS A 105 19.03 1.24 10.66
C LYS A 105 19.79 2.11 9.64
N PHE A 106 19.15 2.41 8.50
CA PHE A 106 19.72 3.30 7.49
C PHE A 106 20.05 4.68 8.08
N LEU A 107 19.13 5.27 8.84
CA LEU A 107 19.33 6.55 9.53
C LEU A 107 20.46 6.50 10.57
N ALA A 108 20.58 5.38 11.30
CA ALA A 108 21.65 5.14 12.26
C ALA A 108 23.01 4.83 11.62
N LYS A 109 23.07 4.66 10.30
CA LYS A 109 24.24 4.13 9.56
C LYS A 109 24.69 2.77 10.09
N ASP A 110 23.74 1.97 10.55
CA ASP A 110 23.98 0.62 11.01
C ASP A 110 23.84 -0.35 9.83
N ASN A 111 24.98 -0.89 9.41
CA ASN A 111 25.06 -1.87 8.31
C ASN A 111 24.88 -3.31 8.79
N SER A 112 24.52 -3.54 10.07
CA SER A 112 24.20 -4.87 10.56
C SER A 112 23.05 -5.47 9.75
N PRO A 113 23.07 -6.79 9.46
CA PRO A 113 21.99 -7.43 8.71
C PRO A 113 20.63 -7.09 9.32
N SER A 114 19.67 -6.64 8.51
CA SER A 114 18.28 -6.60 8.95
C SER A 114 17.82 -8.04 9.12
N GLU A 115 17.61 -8.49 10.37
CA GLU A 115 16.93 -9.74 10.63
C GLU A 115 15.46 -9.54 10.25
N PHE A 116 15.12 -9.75 8.98
CA PHE A 116 13.74 -9.98 8.59
C PHE A 116 13.26 -11.23 9.34
N ASP A 117 12.03 -11.22 9.89
CA ASP A 117 11.46 -12.41 10.52
C ASP A 117 11.45 -13.56 9.49
N THR A 118 12.43 -14.45 9.61
CA THR A 118 12.59 -15.61 8.72
C THR A 118 11.53 -16.68 9.00
N GLY A 119 10.67 -16.44 9.98
CA GLY A 119 9.56 -17.27 10.39
C GLY A 119 9.78 -17.84 11.77
N ARG A 120 8.69 -18.00 12.51
CA ARG A 120 8.73 -18.57 13.85
C ARG A 120 8.88 -20.08 13.73
N ASP A 121 10.01 -20.61 14.20
CA ASP A 121 10.11 -22.04 14.48
C ASP A 121 9.27 -22.34 15.72
N LEU A 122 8.14 -23.02 15.52
CA LEU A 122 7.23 -23.41 16.59
C LEU A 122 7.75 -24.63 17.39
N GLY A 123 8.95 -25.14 17.07
CA GLY A 123 9.59 -26.26 17.77
C GLY A 123 9.07 -27.64 17.36
N PHE A 124 8.32 -27.73 16.26
CA PHE A 124 7.78 -28.99 15.74
C PHE A 124 8.30 -29.24 14.33
N ALA A 125 9.07 -30.32 14.16
CA ALA A 125 9.71 -30.69 12.89
C ALA A 125 8.74 -30.93 11.71
N CYS A 126 7.43 -31.10 11.97
CA CYS A 126 6.42 -31.37 10.95
C CYS A 126 5.57 -30.14 10.55
N LEU A 127 5.76 -28.98 11.17
CA LEU A 127 5.02 -27.77 10.80
C LEU A 127 5.86 -26.93 9.83
N PRO A 128 5.27 -26.43 8.73
CA PRO A 128 5.95 -25.49 7.86
C PRO A 128 6.32 -24.24 8.66
N VAL A 129 7.51 -23.69 8.41
CA VAL A 129 7.93 -22.42 8.99
C VAL A 129 6.98 -21.34 8.51
N PHE A 130 6.22 -20.75 9.44
CA PHE A 130 5.30 -19.66 9.14
C PHE A 130 6.05 -18.35 9.27
N LYS A 131 6.20 -17.63 8.15
CA LYS A 131 6.57 -16.21 8.20
C LYS A 131 5.38 -15.43 8.73
N ALA A 132 5.58 -14.66 9.80
CA ALA A 132 4.58 -13.70 10.22
C ALA A 132 4.38 -12.72 9.06
N ASP A 133 3.14 -12.62 8.58
CA ASP A 133 2.79 -11.62 7.58
C ASP A 133 2.85 -10.25 8.26
N SER A 134 3.92 -9.51 7.97
CA SER A 134 4.17 -8.16 8.49
C SER A 134 3.34 -7.08 7.77
N THR A 135 2.46 -7.47 6.85
CA THR A 135 1.57 -6.53 6.16
C THR A 135 0.41 -6.08 7.07
N ASP A 136 -0.09 -4.85 6.84
CA ASP A 136 -1.25 -4.25 7.53
C ASP A 136 -2.51 -5.10 7.30
N ARG A 137 -2.68 -6.12 8.14
CA ARG A 137 -3.79 -7.09 8.10
C ARG A 137 -5.15 -6.43 8.20
N ASN A 138 -5.24 -5.29 8.88
CA ASN A 138 -6.51 -4.59 9.07
C ASN A 138 -6.84 -3.64 7.90
N ARG A 139 -5.98 -3.54 6.88
CA ARG A 139 -6.16 -2.65 5.72
C ARG A 139 -6.49 -1.21 6.14
N THR A 140 -5.90 -0.79 7.25
CA THR A 140 -6.23 0.47 7.92
C THR A 140 -5.55 1.65 7.28
N SER A 141 -4.42 1.44 6.60
CA SER A 141 -3.77 2.52 5.88
C SER A 141 -4.33 2.70 4.46
N PRO A 142 -4.63 3.94 4.04
CA PRO A 142 -4.98 4.26 2.66
C PRO A 142 -3.89 3.91 1.65
N PHE A 143 -2.62 4.10 2.01
CA PHE A 143 -1.47 3.81 1.15
C PHE A 143 -0.50 2.90 1.91
N ALA A 144 -0.28 1.69 1.40
CA ALA A 144 0.49 0.68 2.13
C ALA A 144 1.57 0.06 1.25
N PHE A 145 2.78 -0.06 1.77
CA PHE A 145 3.83 -0.83 1.16
C PHE A 145 3.52 -2.33 1.28
N THR A 146 3.58 -3.06 0.16
CA THR A 146 3.21 -4.48 0.08
C THR A 146 4.22 -5.27 -0.75
N GLY A 147 5.32 -5.65 -0.10
CA GLY A 147 6.41 -6.42 -0.71
C GLY A 147 7.34 -5.53 -1.54
N ASN A 148 6.95 -5.22 -2.77
CA ASN A 148 7.78 -4.46 -3.71
C ASN A 148 7.01 -3.38 -4.52
N LYS A 149 5.92 -2.90 -3.92
CA LYS A 149 4.97 -1.93 -4.50
C LYS A 149 4.16 -1.25 -3.40
N PHE A 150 3.50 -0.17 -3.72
CA PHE A 150 2.50 0.45 -2.86
C PHE A 150 1.08 0.09 -3.31
N GLU A 151 0.18 -0.10 -2.35
CA GLU A 151 -1.22 -0.37 -2.56
C GLU A 151 -2.04 0.85 -2.10
N PHE A 152 -2.66 1.56 -3.05
CA PHE A 152 -3.58 2.65 -2.75
C PHE A 152 -5.02 2.12 -2.61
N ARG A 153 -5.46 1.94 -1.37
CA ARG A 153 -6.71 1.26 -0.97
C ARG A 153 -7.92 2.19 -0.91
N ALA A 154 -7.70 3.50 -0.85
CA ALA A 154 -8.78 4.49 -0.73
C ALA A 154 -9.58 4.70 -2.03
N VAL A 155 -9.12 4.15 -3.15
CA VAL A 155 -9.79 4.29 -4.46
C VAL A 155 -11.13 3.55 -4.47
N GLY A 156 -12.19 4.26 -4.89
CA GLY A 156 -13.56 3.75 -4.97
C GLY A 156 -13.76 2.75 -6.12
N SER A 157 -14.69 1.82 -5.96
CA SER A 157 -15.01 0.79 -6.97
C SER A 157 -15.44 1.36 -8.31
N SER A 158 -16.20 2.46 -8.32
CA SER A 158 -16.70 3.12 -9.54
C SER A 158 -15.69 4.08 -10.16
N GLN A 159 -14.64 4.48 -9.43
CA GLN A 159 -13.72 5.51 -9.87
C GLN A 159 -12.82 5.05 -11.01
N MET A 160 -12.49 5.96 -11.92
CA MET A 160 -11.55 5.64 -12.99
C MET A 160 -10.12 5.60 -12.43
N VAL A 161 -9.40 4.49 -12.67
CA VAL A 161 -8.05 4.25 -12.12
C VAL A 161 -7.04 5.32 -12.57
N HIS A 162 -7.25 5.93 -13.74
CA HIS A 162 -6.35 6.96 -14.27
C HIS A 162 -6.20 8.15 -13.33
N ARG A 163 -7.23 8.54 -12.56
CA ARG A 163 -7.16 9.72 -11.67
C ARG A 163 -6.07 9.53 -10.61
N SER A 164 -6.08 8.36 -9.96
CA SER A 164 -5.09 8.00 -8.96
C SER A 164 -3.70 7.87 -9.57
N ASN A 165 -3.58 7.23 -10.73
CA ASN A 165 -2.28 7.04 -11.38
C ASN A 165 -1.66 8.34 -11.88
N VAL A 166 -2.46 9.26 -12.45
CA VAL A 166 -1.95 10.57 -12.87
C VAL A 166 -1.38 11.31 -11.66
N ILE A 167 -2.10 11.35 -10.54
CA ILE A 167 -1.66 12.05 -9.34
C ILE A 167 -0.42 11.38 -8.74
N LEU A 168 -0.41 10.05 -8.55
CA LEU A 168 0.76 9.33 -8.04
C LEU A 168 2.00 9.51 -8.91
N ASN A 169 1.84 9.44 -10.23
CA ASN A 169 2.95 9.62 -11.17
C ASN A 169 3.44 11.08 -11.19
N SER A 170 2.55 12.06 -11.10
CA SER A 170 2.92 13.47 -11.00
C SER A 170 3.65 13.77 -9.69
N ILE A 171 3.18 13.25 -8.56
CA ILE A 171 3.84 13.38 -7.26
C ILE A 171 5.25 12.77 -7.29
N CYS A 172 5.41 11.62 -7.95
CA CYS A 172 6.71 10.97 -8.06
C CYS A 172 7.69 11.69 -9.02
N ALA A 173 7.17 12.52 -9.93
CA ALA A 173 7.96 13.22 -10.93
C ALA A 173 8.40 14.63 -10.49
N ASP A 174 7.72 15.22 -9.50
CA ASP A 174 8.01 16.52 -8.88
C ASP A 174 9.21 16.41 -7.91
#